data_AF-A0A349TEI0-F1
#
_entry.id   AF-A0A349TEI0-F1
#
_cell.length_a   1.000
_cell.length_b   1.000
_cell.length_c   1.000
_cell.angle_alpha   90.00
_cell.angle_beta   90.00
_cell.angle_gamma   90.00
#
_symmetry.space_group_name_H-M   'P 1'
#
loop_
_entity.id
_entity.type
_entity.pdbx_description
1 polymer ?
#
loop_
_entity_poly.entity_id
_entity_poly.type
_entity_poly.pdbx_seq_one_letter_code
_entity_poly.pdbx_strand_id
1 'polypeptide(L)'
;MAERKASGGHKSGMNVDTKLVRELAELLNETGLTEIEVEDDDRKIRVARGVVATAAPVVAAAPAAAPVATPAPAAAPAEAPAP
;
A
#
# COMPACT_ATOMS: atom_id res chain seq x y z
N MET A 1 36.21 -42.89 3.51
CA MET A 1 36.30 -42.57 2.06
C MET A 1 35.08 -43.25 1.43
N ALA A 2 33.97 -42.58 1.14
CA ALA A 2 33.89 -41.55 0.12
C ALA A 2 33.01 -40.37 0.53
N GLU A 3 33.45 -39.21 0.06
CA GLU A 3 33.03 -37.87 0.40
C GLU A 3 31.60 -37.47 -0.02
N ARG A 4 30.98 -36.69 0.87
CA ARG A 4 30.06 -35.56 0.67
C ARG A 4 29.82 -35.15 -0.79
N LYS A 5 28.63 -35.43 -1.30
CA LYS A 5 28.00 -34.65 -2.39
C LYS A 5 26.78 -33.92 -1.84
N ALA A 6 27.03 -32.69 -1.37
CA ALA A 6 26.01 -31.67 -1.33
C ALA A 6 25.58 -31.41 -2.78
N SER A 7 24.44 -31.94 -3.20
CA SER A 7 23.79 -31.50 -4.43
C SER A 7 23.20 -30.13 -4.16
N GLY A 8 23.68 -29.15 -4.93
CA GLY A 8 23.53 -27.72 -4.67
C GLY A 8 22.08 -27.31 -4.46
N GLY A 9 21.91 -26.37 -3.52
CA GLY A 9 20.65 -25.68 -3.32
C GLY A 9 20.15 -25.16 -4.66
N HIS A 10 18.99 -25.66 -5.07
CA HIS A 10 18.16 -24.95 -6.03
C HIS A 10 17.95 -23.59 -5.40
N LYS A 11 18.56 -22.54 -5.97
CA LYS A 11 18.27 -21.18 -5.52
C LYS A 11 16.75 -21.06 -5.62
N SER A 12 16.09 -21.06 -4.47
CA SER A 12 14.74 -20.57 -4.32
C SER A 12 14.86 -19.06 -4.52
N GLY A 13 15.03 -18.69 -5.79
CA GLY A 13 15.19 -17.34 -6.26
C GLY A 13 14.17 -17.24 -7.37
N MET A 14 13.04 -16.61 -7.04
CA MET A 14 12.09 -15.97 -7.95
C MET A 14 12.55 -16.04 -9.41
N ASN A 15 11.93 -16.90 -10.24
CA ASN A 15 12.18 -16.93 -11.68
C ASN A 15 11.62 -15.65 -12.30
N VAL A 16 12.25 -14.51 -12.00
CA VAL A 16 12.00 -13.26 -12.71
C VAL A 16 12.75 -13.40 -14.01
N ASP A 17 12.02 -13.46 -15.12
CA ASP A 17 12.59 -13.47 -16.46
C ASP A 17 13.32 -12.16 -16.71
N THR A 18 14.61 -12.12 -16.39
CA THR A 18 15.47 -10.93 -16.52
C THR A 18 15.53 -10.43 -17.97
N LYS A 19 15.29 -11.32 -18.94
CA LYS A 19 15.17 -10.98 -20.35
C LYS A 19 13.93 -10.13 -20.61
N LEU A 20 12.76 -10.58 -20.15
CA LEU A 20 11.50 -9.84 -20.27
C LEU A 20 11.59 -8.46 -19.59
N VAL A 21 12.16 -8.40 -18.38
CA VAL A 21 12.37 -7.12 -17.67
C VAL A 21 13.26 -6.17 -18.47
N ARG A 22 14.30 -6.68 -19.14
CA ARG A 22 15.18 -5.87 -19.99
C ARG A 22 14.44 -5.34 -21.23
N GLU A 23 13.70 -6.19 -21.92
CA GLU A 23 12.91 -5.77 -23.10
C GLU A 23 11.85 -4.73 -22.71
N LEU A 24 11.15 -4.92 -21.58
CA LEU A 24 10.19 -3.95 -21.05
C LEU A 24 10.88 -2.62 -20.68
N ALA A 25 12.08 -2.67 -20.10
CA ALA A 25 12.84 -1.47 -19.77
C ALA A 25 13.30 -0.72 -21.03
N GLU A 26 13.72 -1.42 -22.09
CA GLU A 26 14.08 -0.80 -23.37
C GLU A 26 12.85 -0.14 -24.00
N LEU A 27 11.73 -0.85 -24.10
CA LEU A 27 10.47 -0.29 -24.58
C LEU A 27 10.00 0.93 -23.77
N LEU A 28 10.10 0.88 -22.44
CA LEU A 28 9.77 2.00 -21.58
C LEU A 28 10.64 3.24 -21.91
N ASN A 29 11.93 3.04 -22.16
CA ASN A 29 12.84 4.12 -22.53
C ASN A 29 12.56 4.67 -23.94
N GLU A 30 12.25 3.82 -24.92
CA GLU A 30 11.98 4.23 -26.30
C GLU A 30 10.63 4.94 -26.45
N THR A 31 9.60 4.44 -25.76
CA THR A 31 8.25 5.01 -25.80
C THR A 31 8.09 6.25 -24.91
N GLY A 32 9.05 6.48 -24.01
CA GLY A 32 8.98 7.58 -23.04
C GLY A 32 7.90 7.38 -21.96
N LEU A 33 7.41 6.15 -21.78
CA LEU A 33 6.48 5.82 -20.71
C LEU A 33 7.17 5.92 -19.35
N THR A 34 6.38 6.14 -18.30
CA THR A 34 6.88 6.16 -16.91
C THR A 34 6.84 4.78 -16.27
N GLU A 35 5.97 3.90 -16.76
CA GLU A 35 5.73 2.58 -16.20
C GLU A 35 5.08 1.63 -17.22
N ILE A 36 5.43 0.34 -17.15
CA ILE A 36 4.80 -0.76 -17.90
C ILE A 36 4.53 -1.93 -16.95
N GLU A 37 3.31 -2.47 -17.01
CA GLU A 37 2.87 -3.61 -16.21
C GLU A 37 2.34 -4.72 -17.12
N VAL A 38 2.77 -5.95 -16.88
CA VAL A 38 2.32 -7.15 -17.60
C VAL A 38 1.85 -8.18 -16.59
N GLU A 39 0.64 -8.69 -16.79
CA GLU A 39 0.03 -9.77 -16.03
C GLU A 39 -0.05 -11.03 -16.90
N ASP A 40 0.42 -12.15 -16.37
CA ASP A 40 0.46 -13.47 -16.98
C ASP A 40 -0.09 -14.48 -15.96
N ASP A 41 -1.40 -14.74 -16.04
CA ASP A 41 -2.20 -15.62 -15.17
C ASP A 41 -1.97 -15.40 -13.65
N ASP A 42 -0.93 -16.02 -13.08
CA ASP A 42 -0.58 -15.94 -11.65
C ASP A 42 0.58 -14.97 -11.37
N ARG A 43 1.14 -14.34 -12.40
CA ARG A 43 2.37 -13.54 -12.33
C ARG A 43 2.13 -12.12 -12.82
N LYS A 44 2.69 -11.17 -12.08
CA LYS A 44 2.64 -9.74 -12.42
C LYS A 44 4.03 -9.14 -12.35
N ILE A 45 4.44 -8.48 -13.44
CA ILE A 45 5.74 -7.81 -13.57
C ILE A 45 5.48 -6.34 -13.85
N ARG A 46 6.01 -5.47 -12.98
CA ARG A 46 5.90 -4.01 -13.08
C ARG A 46 7.29 -3.41 -13.21
N VAL A 47 7.52 -2.70 -14.31
CA VAL A 47 8.77 -1.98 -14.59
C VAL A 47 8.46 -0.49 -14.58
N ALA A 48 9.01 0.23 -13.60
CA ALA A 48 8.83 1.67 -13.46
C ALA A 48 10.17 2.36 -13.59
N ARG A 49 10.21 3.46 -14.36
CA ARG A 49 11.36 4.35 -14.40
C ARG A 49 11.35 5.13 -13.11
N GLY A 50 12.15 4.69 -12.14
CA GLY A 50 12.17 5.17 -10.77
C GLY A 50 12.04 6.69 -10.69
N VAL A 51 10.81 7.15 -10.48
CA VAL A 51 10.57 8.47 -9.93
C VAL A 51 10.90 8.26 -8.47
N VAL A 52 11.94 8.93 -7.97
CA VAL A 52 12.10 9.10 -6.53
C VAL A 52 10.84 9.82 -6.09
N ALA A 53 9.82 9.06 -5.72
CA ALA A 53 8.70 9.56 -4.97
C ALA A 53 9.34 9.97 -3.66
N THR A 54 9.78 11.22 -3.59
CA THR A 54 9.96 11.91 -2.32
C THR A 54 8.60 11.79 -1.66
N ALA A 55 8.44 10.78 -0.82
CA ALA A 55 7.25 10.59 -0.03
C ALA A 55 7.00 11.93 0.65
N ALA A 56 6.00 12.66 0.16
CA ALA A 56 5.64 13.94 0.76
C ALA A 56 5.38 13.65 2.24
N PRO A 57 5.92 14.45 3.17
CA PRO A 57 5.72 14.21 4.58
C PRO A 57 4.22 14.12 4.83
N VAL A 58 3.76 12.93 5.22
CA VAL A 58 2.39 12.69 5.61
C VAL A 58 2.16 13.53 6.87
N VAL A 59 1.43 14.64 6.73
CA VAL A 59 0.99 15.43 7.86
C VAL A 59 -0.01 14.57 8.62
N ALA A 60 0.43 14.00 9.74
CA ALA A 60 -0.43 13.25 10.63
C ALA A 60 -1.57 14.17 11.08
N ALA A 61 -2.81 13.80 10.76
CA ALA A 61 -3.98 14.53 11.19
C ALA A 61 -4.02 14.54 12.73
N ALA A 62 -4.08 15.74 13.31
CA ALA A 62 -4.20 15.91 14.75
C ALA A 62 -5.51 15.27 15.25
N PRO A 63 -5.52 14.61 16.42
CA PRO A 63 -6.73 14.00 16.96
C PRO A 63 -7.81 15.06 17.18
N ALA A 64 -8.98 14.84 16.60
CA ALA A 64 -10.14 15.70 16.76
C ALA A 64 -10.63 15.64 18.22
N ALA A 65 -10.86 16.79 18.83
CA ALA A 65 -11.39 16.90 20.19
C ALA A 65 -12.79 16.27 20.27
N ALA A 66 -12.98 15.40 21.25
CA ALA A 66 -14.26 14.73 21.51
C ALA A 66 -15.33 15.75 21.93
N PRO A 67 -16.59 15.59 21.49
CA PRO A 67 -17.67 16.48 21.90
C PRO A 67 -17.95 16.31 23.39
N VAL A 68 -17.93 17.43 24.12
CA VAL A 68 -18.38 17.50 25.51
C VAL A 68 -19.90 17.47 25.56
N ALA A 69 -20.46 16.57 26.38
CA ALA A 69 -21.91 16.42 26.53
C ALA A 69 -22.51 17.60 27.31
N THR A 70 -23.54 18.22 26.74
CA THR A 70 -24.31 19.29 27.35
C THR A 70 -25.27 18.72 28.41
N PRO A 71 -25.32 19.26 29.64
CA PRO A 71 -26.28 18.78 30.65
C PRO A 71 -27.72 19.12 30.23
N ALA A 72 -28.62 18.15 30.41
CA ALA A 72 -30.04 18.28 30.12
C ALA A 72 -30.75 19.18 31.15
N PRO A 73 -31.76 19.98 30.75
CA PRO A 73 -32.48 20.85 31.67
C PRO A 73 -33.37 20.04 32.62
N ALA A 74 -33.35 20.41 33.91
CA ALA A 74 -34.22 19.85 34.94
C ALA A 74 -35.67 20.29 34.72
N ALA A 75 -36.61 19.34 34.81
CA ALA A 75 -38.04 19.59 34.69
C ALA A 75 -38.56 20.43 35.87
N ALA A 76 -39.26 21.52 35.57
CA ALA A 76 -39.95 22.35 36.56
C ALA A 76 -41.29 21.71 36.98
N PRO A 77 -41.78 21.94 38.21
CA PRO A 77 -43.01 21.33 38.73
C PRO A 77 -44.26 21.89 38.05
N ALA A 78 -45.19 21.03 37.67
CA ALA A 78 -46.49 21.44 37.14
C ALA A 78 -47.38 21.98 38.29
N GLU A 79 -47.81 23.23 38.14
CA GLU A 79 -48.77 23.91 39.01
C GLU A 79 -50.19 23.38 38.76
N ALA A 80 -50.97 23.26 39.84
CA ALA A 80 -52.28 22.61 39.90
C ALA A 80 -53.39 23.39 39.20
N PRO A 81 -54.42 22.73 38.63
CA PRO A 81 -55.60 23.42 38.12
C PRO A 81 -56.53 23.88 39.26
N ALA A 82 -56.95 25.14 39.17
CA ALA A 82 -57.99 25.75 40.00
C ALA A 82 -59.41 25.37 39.50
N PRO A 83 -60.43 25.40 40.36
CA PRO A 83 -61.84 25.40 39.94
C PRO A 83 -62.30 26.77 39.41
#